data_AF-A0A1H3KFM8-F1
#
_entry.id   AF-A0A1H3KFM8-F1
#
_cell.length_a   1.000
_cell.length_b   1.000
_cell.length_c   1.000
_cell.angle_alpha   90.00
_cell.angle_beta   90.00
_cell.angle_gamma   90.00
#
_symmetry.space_group_name_H-M   'P 1'
#
loop_
_entity.id
_entity.type
_entity.pdbx_description
1 polymer ?
#
loop_
_entity_poly.entity_id
_entity_poly.type
_entity_poly.pdbx_seq_one_letter_code
_entity_poly.pdbx_strand_id
1 'polypeptide(L)'
;MVMIDIERFMNEAEIDQETARELYGLFLDDLVQQKDSLEKQIRMKDVSEICRTVHSIKGIAGTYYACQLEKKAAFVERVILSRELFPADQCDALLEEIIKTIHDTKMIMER
;
A
#
# COMPACT_ATOMS: atom_id res chain seq x y z
N MET A 1 6.05 -8.79 -8.94
CA MET A 1 5.85 -7.65 -9.86
C MET A 1 4.49 -7.08 -9.55
N VAL A 2 4.41 -5.87 -9.00
CA VAL A 2 3.12 -5.24 -8.72
C VAL A 2 2.42 -5.01 -10.05
N MET A 3 1.27 -5.66 -10.23
CA MET A 3 0.41 -5.42 -11.39
C MET A 3 -0.75 -4.58 -10.90
N ILE A 4 -0.89 -3.40 -11.51
CA ILE A 4 -2.07 -2.58 -11.34
C ILE A 4 -2.95 -2.79 -12.56
N ASP A 5 -4.23 -3.06 -12.31
CA ASP A 5 -5.21 -3.30 -13.37
C ASP A 5 -5.82 -1.96 -13.82
N ILE A 6 -5.06 -1.24 -14.66
CA ILE A 6 -5.45 0.07 -15.20
C ILE A 6 -6.76 -0.03 -16.00
N GLU A 7 -6.91 -1.07 -16.81
CA GLU A 7 -8.10 -1.25 -17.64
C GLU A 7 -9.34 -1.44 -16.76
N ARG A 8 -9.23 -2.25 -15.71
CA ARG A 8 -10.32 -2.40 -14.75
C ARG A 8 -10.63 -1.09 -14.03
N PHE A 9 -9.61 -0.36 -13.57
CA PHE A 9 -9.81 0.94 -12.94
C PHE A 9 -10.59 1.90 -13.84
N MET A 10 -10.17 2.01 -15.11
CA MET A 10 -10.84 2.85 -16.10
C MET A 10 -12.29 2.42 -16.34
N ASN A 11 -12.54 1.13 -16.51
CA ASN A 11 -13.87 0.59 -16.79
C ASN A 11 -14.83 0.77 -15.61
N GLU A 12 -14.38 0.54 -14.38
CA GLU A 12 -15.23 0.64 -13.18
C GLU A 12 -15.47 2.09 -12.75
N ALA A 13 -14.50 2.97 -13.00
CA ALA A 13 -14.65 4.41 -12.75
C ALA A 13 -15.31 5.18 -13.91
N GLU A 14 -15.55 4.52 -15.05
CA GLU A 14 -16.10 5.12 -16.28
C GLU A 14 -15.30 6.34 -16.76
N ILE A 15 -13.97 6.29 -16.68
CA ILE A 15 -13.06 7.39 -17.03
C ILE A 15 -12.22 7.08 -18.27
N ASP A 16 -11.78 8.15 -18.95
CA ASP A 16 -10.85 8.04 -20.05
C ASP A 16 -9.39 7.83 -19.60
N GLN A 17 -8.53 7.55 -20.57
CA GLN A 17 -7.11 7.26 -20.33
C GLN A 17 -6.34 8.47 -19.78
N GLU A 18 -6.75 9.69 -20.12
CA GLU A 18 -6.09 10.93 -19.67
C GLU A 18 -6.36 11.15 -18.18
N THR A 19 -7.63 11.11 -17.80
CA THR A 19 -8.10 11.17 -16.41
C THR A 19 -7.48 10.04 -15.58
N ALA A 20 -7.43 8.82 -16.13
CA ALA A 20 -6.78 7.70 -15.45
C ALA A 20 -5.31 8.02 -15.15
N ARG A 21 -4.56 8.56 -16.11
CA ARG A 21 -3.14 8.94 -15.90
C ARG A 21 -2.97 9.97 -14.79
N GLU A 22 -3.86 10.96 -14.70
CA GLU A 22 -3.82 11.96 -13.62
C GLU A 22 -4.09 11.32 -12.24
N LEU A 23 -5.14 10.50 -12.14
CA LEU A 23 -5.46 9.77 -10.92
C LEU A 23 -4.33 8.80 -10.52
N TYR A 24 -3.64 8.23 -11.51
CA TYR A 24 -2.45 7.42 -11.27
C TYR A 24 -1.29 8.21 -10.66
N GLY A 25 -1.13 9.49 -11.00
CA GLY A 25 -0.18 10.37 -10.32
C GLY A 25 -0.54 10.57 -8.85
N LEU A 26 -1.82 10.85 -8.56
CA LEU A 26 -2.31 11.00 -7.19
C LEU A 26 -2.14 9.73 -6.37
N PHE A 27 -2.42 8.57 -6.95
CA PHE A 27 -2.16 7.27 -6.33
C PHE A 27 -0.72 7.09 -5.88
N LEU A 28 0.25 7.47 -6.73
CA LEU A 28 1.66 7.37 -6.40
C LEU A 28 2.05 8.32 -5.27
N ASP A 29 1.56 9.56 -5.31
CA ASP A 29 1.82 10.55 -4.28
C ASP A 29 1.26 10.09 -2.92
N ASP A 30 0.03 9.59 -2.92
CA ASP A 30 -0.62 9.03 -1.72
C ASP A 30 0.18 7.85 -1.16
N LEU A 31 0.61 6.91 -2.01
CA LEU A 31 1.42 5.78 -1.57
C LEU A 31 2.78 6.18 -1.00
N VAL A 32 3.44 7.18 -1.59
CA VAL A 32 4.72 7.72 -1.07
C VAL A 32 4.49 8.35 0.30
N GLN A 33 3.42 9.13 0.47
CA GLN A 33 3.08 9.72 1.76
C GLN A 33 2.80 8.64 2.83
N GLN A 34 2.10 7.57 2.47
CA GLN A 34 1.86 6.46 3.38
C GLN A 34 3.15 5.71 3.73
N LYS A 35 4.04 5.49 2.76
CA LYS A 35 5.36 4.87 2.99
C LYS A 35 6.17 5.67 4.02
N ASP A 36 6.28 6.97 3.83
CA ASP A 36 7.09 7.82 4.72
C ASP A 36 6.49 7.90 6.13
N SER A 37 5.16 7.90 6.22
CA SER A 37 4.43 7.81 7.49
C SER A 37 4.71 6.47 8.19
N LEU A 38 4.63 5.36 7.45
CA LEU A 38 4.86 4.02 7.96
C LEU A 38 6.29 3.86 8.48
N GLU A 39 7.29 4.30 7.71
CA GLU A 39 8.69 4.28 8.12
C GLU A 39 8.93 5.04 9.43
N LYS A 40 8.29 6.20 9.61
CA LYS A 40 8.37 6.97 10.85
C LYS A 40 7.74 6.21 12.03
N GLN A 41 6.56 5.63 11.82
CA GLN A 41 5.82 4.95 12.88
C GLN A 41 6.49 3.64 13.31
N ILE A 42 7.13 2.91 12.39
CA ILE A 42 7.98 1.74 12.68
C ILE A 42 9.10 2.14 13.65
N ARG A 43 9.84 3.23 13.33
CA ARG A 43 10.93 3.71 14.21
C ARG A 43 10.44 4.10 15.60
N MET A 44 9.21 4.62 15.69
CA MET A 44 8.57 5.01 16.95
C MET A 44 7.91 3.84 17.69
N LYS A 45 7.83 2.65 17.07
CA LYS A 45 7.10 1.47 17.56
C LYS A 45 5.64 1.77 17.92
N ASP A 46 5.01 2.69 17.21
CA ASP A 46 3.61 3.07 17.44
C ASP A 46 2.67 2.13 16.68
N VAL A 47 2.35 1.00 17.31
CA VAL A 47 1.51 -0.06 16.69
C VAL A 47 0.13 0.47 16.28
N SER A 48 -0.44 1.44 17.00
CA SER A 48 -1.75 2.01 16.68
C SER A 48 -1.71 2.82 15.39
N GLU A 49 -0.68 3.65 15.23
CA GLU A 49 -0.47 4.44 14.03
C GLU A 49 -0.06 3.55 12.83
N ILE A 50 0.80 2.55 13.06
CA ILE A 50 1.18 1.55 12.04
C ILE A 50 -0.09 0.87 11.49
N CYS A 51 -0.98 0.41 12.36
CA CYS A 51 -2.22 -0.25 11.93
C CYS A 51 -3.09 0.67 11.07
N ARG A 52 -3.19 1.96 11.43
CA ARG A 52 -3.95 2.95 10.65
C ARG A 52 -3.34 3.21 9.28
N THR A 53 -2.02 3.34 9.21
CA THR A 53 -1.31 3.53 7.94
C THR A 53 -1.44 2.30 7.04
N VAL A 54 -1.30 1.09 7.59
CA VAL A 54 -1.50 -0.16 6.83
C VAL A 54 -2.95 -0.27 6.32
N HIS A 55 -3.94 0.13 7.13
CA HIS A 55 -5.34 0.20 6.69
C HIS A 55 -5.51 1.17 5.51
N SER A 56 -4.88 2.35 5.57
CA SER A 56 -4.91 3.35 4.51
C SER A 56 -4.26 2.82 3.22
N ILE A 57 -3.07 2.20 3.32
CA ILE A 57 -2.37 1.57 2.18
C ILE A 57 -3.26 0.51 1.52
N LYS A 58 -3.94 -0.31 2.31
CA LYS A 58 -4.89 -1.31 1.80
C LYS A 58 -6.02 -0.64 1.01
N GLY A 59 -6.63 0.42 1.56
CA GLY A 59 -7.70 1.17 0.92
C GLY A 59 -7.27 1.77 -0.43
N ILE A 60 -6.14 2.48 -0.42
CA ILE A 60 -5.55 3.08 -1.64
C ILE A 60 -5.25 1.99 -2.68
N ALA A 61 -4.59 0.90 -2.27
CA ALA A 61 -4.28 -0.20 -3.17
C ALA A 61 -5.53 -0.87 -3.76
N GLY A 62 -6.60 -0.99 -2.96
CA GLY A 62 -7.89 -1.52 -3.40
C GLY A 62 -8.59 -0.62 -4.43
N THR A 63 -8.59 0.69 -4.22
CA THR A 63 -9.17 1.67 -5.16
C THR A 63 -8.56 1.58 -6.56
N TYR A 64 -7.24 1.39 -6.63
CA TYR A 64 -6.51 1.32 -7.91
C TYR A 64 -6.30 -0.11 -8.39
N TYR A 65 -6.89 -1.12 -7.76
CA TYR A 65 -6.71 -2.54 -8.12
C TYR A 65 -5.24 -3.01 -8.11
N ALA A 66 -4.41 -2.44 -7.23
CA ALA A 66 -3.05 -2.89 -6.94
C ALA A 66 -3.08 -4.16 -6.06
N CYS A 67 -3.63 -5.25 -6.62
CA CYS A 67 -4.05 -6.46 -5.90
C CYS A 67 -2.97 -7.06 -4.99
N GLN A 68 -1.70 -7.00 -5.39
CA GLN A 68 -0.60 -7.54 -4.57
C GLN A 68 -0.34 -6.70 -3.33
N LEU A 69 -0.36 -5.37 -3.47
CA LEU A 69 -0.16 -4.45 -2.36
C LEU A 69 -1.36 -4.51 -1.40
N GLU A 70 -2.57 -4.56 -1.93
CA GLU A 70 -3.80 -4.71 -1.15
C GLU A 70 -3.76 -5.99 -0.29
N LYS A 71 -3.44 -7.14 -0.91
CA LYS A 71 -3.35 -8.43 -0.19
C LYS A 71 -2.28 -8.42 0.90
N LYS A 72 -1.12 -7.83 0.62
CA LYS A 72 -0.04 -7.69 1.62
C LYS A 72 -0.48 -6.81 2.78
N ALA A 73 -1.04 -5.64 2.50
CA ALA A 73 -1.53 -4.73 3.53
C ALA A 73 -2.64 -5.38 4.38
N ALA A 74 -3.58 -6.09 3.76
CA ALA A 74 -4.63 -6.83 4.46
C ALA A 74 -4.08 -7.96 5.36
N PHE A 75 -3.03 -8.65 4.92
CA PHE A 75 -2.37 -9.66 5.73
C PHE A 75 -1.69 -9.04 6.95
N VAL A 76 -0.91 -7.96 6.76
CA VAL A 76 -0.21 -7.28 7.85
C VAL A 76 -1.18 -6.65 8.85
N GLU A 77 -2.23 -6.01 8.36
CA GLU A 77 -3.30 -5.46 9.22
C GLU A 77 -3.91 -6.55 10.10
N ARG A 78 -4.21 -7.73 9.52
CA ARG A 78 -4.76 -8.86 10.27
C ARG A 78 -3.79 -9.35 11.34
N VAL A 79 -2.50 -9.47 11.01
CA VAL A 79 -1.45 -9.87 11.95
C VAL A 79 -1.34 -8.89 13.13
N ILE A 80 -1.36 -7.59 12.86
CA ILE A 80 -1.32 -6.56 13.90
C ILE A 80 -2.57 -6.64 14.80
N LEU A 81 -3.75 -6.85 14.21
CA LEU A 81 -5.02 -6.88 14.93
C LEU A 81 -5.27 -8.18 15.72
N SER A 82 -4.77 -9.32 15.25
CA SER A 82 -5.06 -10.62 15.86
C SER A 82 -4.48 -10.77 17.27
N ARG A 83 -3.51 -9.91 17.65
CA ARG A 83 -2.71 -10.05 18.89
C ARG A 83 -2.06 -11.43 19.05
N GLU A 84 -2.04 -12.23 17.99
CA GLU A 84 -1.23 -13.43 17.97
C GLU A 84 0.20 -12.99 18.23
N LEU A 85 0.91 -13.72 19.09
CA LEU A 85 2.29 -13.44 19.45
C LEU A 85 3.17 -13.65 18.21
N PHE A 86 3.16 -12.67 17.30
CA PHE A 86 4.13 -12.57 16.24
C PHE A 86 5.41 -12.01 16.85
N PRO A 87 6.54 -12.70 16.68
CA PRO A 87 7.84 -12.14 17.02
C PRO A 87 7.98 -10.76 16.36
N ALA A 88 8.43 -9.75 17.11
CA ALA A 88 8.47 -8.36 16.62
C ALA A 88 9.28 -8.21 15.32
N ASP A 89 10.33 -9.02 15.17
CA ASP A 89 11.16 -9.17 13.98
C ASP A 89 10.38 -9.63 12.73
N GLN A 90 9.34 -10.45 12.90
CA GLN A 90 8.49 -10.88 11.78
C GLN A 90 7.52 -9.77 11.34
N CYS A 91 7.00 -8.98 12.29
CA CYS A 91 6.19 -7.80 11.95
C CYS A 91 7.01 -6.75 11.20
N ASP A 92 8.24 -6.47 11.66
CA ASP A 92 9.13 -5.51 11.02
C ASP A 92 9.45 -5.94 9.57
N ALA A 93 9.79 -7.22 9.35
CA ALA A 93 10.04 -7.74 8.00
C ALA A 93 8.83 -7.60 7.06
N LEU A 94 7.61 -7.85 7.56
CA LEU A 94 6.38 -7.69 6.76
C LEU A 94 6.09 -6.23 6.42
N LEU A 95 6.38 -5.30 7.33
CA LEU A 95 6.24 -3.86 7.09
C LEU A 95 7.28 -3.36 6.08
N GLU A 96 8.51 -3.86 6.16
CA GLU A 96 9.55 -3.62 5.15
C GLU A 96 9.14 -4.14 3.77
N GLU A 97 8.46 -5.29 3.68
CA GLU A 97 7.92 -5.78 2.42
C GLU A 97 6.85 -4.85 1.82
N ILE A 98 5.99 -4.23 2.64
CA ILE A 98 5.02 -3.24 2.18
C ILE A 98 5.76 -2.02 1.60
N ILE A 99 6.74 -1.50 2.34
CA ILE A 99 7.57 -0.35 1.91
C ILE A 99 8.27 -0.65 0.58
N LYS A 100 8.87 -1.85 0.46
CA LYS A 100 9.51 -2.30 -0.78
C LYS A 100 8.50 -2.41 -1.92
N THR A 101 7.31 -2.95 -1.66
CA THR A 101 6.25 -3.08 -2.67
C THR A 101 5.79 -1.72 -3.18
N ILE A 102 5.65 -0.73 -2.30
CA ILE A 102 5.33 0.66 -2.69
C ILE A 102 6.45 1.25 -3.57
N HIS A 103 7.71 1.06 -3.17
CA HIS A 103 8.85 1.51 -3.95
C HIS A 103 8.90 0.87 -5.34
N ASP A 104 8.73 -0.45 -5.43
CA ASP A 104 8.70 -1.19 -6.70
C ASP A 104 7.53 -0.73 -7.59
N THR A 105 6.36 -0.41 -6.99
CA THR A 105 5.19 0.12 -7.71
C THR A 105 5.53 1.44 -8.39
N LYS A 106 6.13 2.37 -7.64
CA LYS A 106 6.56 3.66 -8.17
C LYS A 106 7.54 3.50 -9.34
N MET A 107 8.56 2.66 -9.18
CA MET A 107 9.58 2.44 -10.21
C MET A 107 9.04 1.81 -11.50
N ILE A 108 7.99 0.99 -11.42
CA ILE A 108 7.34 0.41 -12.61
C ILE A 108 6.55 1.48 -13.36
N MET A 109 5.95 2.41 -12.64
CA MET A 109 5.03 3.39 -13.21
C MET A 109 5.71 4.65 -13.75
N GLU A 110 6.92 4.95 -13.29
CA GLU A 110 7.77 6.02 -13.84
C GLU A 110 8.56 5.58 -15.09
N ARG A 111 8.41 4.32 -15.53
CA ARG A 111 9.03 3.77 -16.75
C ARG A 111 8.12 3.88 -17.96
#